data_AF-A0A935E9L4-F1
#
_entry.id   AF-A0A935E9L4-F1
#
_cell.length_a   1.000
_cell.length_b   1.000
_cell.length_c   1.000
_cell.angle_alpha   90.00
_cell.angle_beta   90.00
_cell.angle_gamma   90.00
#
_symmetry.space_group_name_H-M   'P 1'
#
loop_
_entity.id
_entity.type
_entity.pdbx_description
1 polymer ?
#
loop_
_entity_poly.entity_id
_entity_poly.type
_entity_poly.pdbx_seq_one_letter_code
_entity_poly.pdbx_strand_id
1 'polypeptide(L)'
;MEGDIGPLVPDPLQPEVVIRGRCRATPNCWLITLFLVNEQMPTATNIDERWLFQIELSAAAADRSAVFVGRQLAPAQRVSHGDSELRHLDLLYREKVEFAVGHGIAVHADPALDDPHRATAVRTAVIPRSEVAKVEAPGPDDTALDAIERELMGRVAFDMEALSKLDGPAATAALRPLADAYDRWLGRQEDRVAGFSGEEAEAALAAVDTARGIAGRLRVGIELLASDPVAAEAFAFANHTMWQQRVHTLVGLARRDDPTLNLVDAEALIASKPNWSWRPFQIAFVLVNLPSLADPTHAERQLDTGTADLLFFPTGGGKTEAYLGLTAFTLAIRRLQGDVAGHSGEAASVC
;
A
#
# COMPACT_ATOMS: atom_id res chain seq x y z
N MET A 1 -22.27 -33.01 -16.17
CA MET A 1 -23.45 -32.66 -16.99
C MET A 1 -23.05 -31.45 -17.80
N GLU A 2 -22.59 -31.68 -19.04
CA GLU A 2 -22.21 -30.61 -19.99
C GLU A 2 -23.44 -30.28 -20.83
N GLY A 3 -23.72 -29.00 -21.04
CA GLY A 3 -24.92 -28.57 -21.77
C GLY A 3 -25.57 -27.31 -21.18
N ASP A 4 -26.77 -27.02 -21.67
CA ASP A 4 -27.53 -25.82 -21.30
C ASP A 4 -28.28 -26.02 -19.97
N ILE A 5 -28.44 -24.93 -19.21
CA ILE A 5 -29.17 -24.86 -17.94
C ILE A 5 -30.46 -24.06 -18.18
N GLY A 6 -31.57 -24.57 -17.65
CA GLY A 6 -32.87 -23.90 -17.70
C GLY A 6 -33.63 -24.11 -19.02
N PRO A 7 -34.69 -23.32 -19.26
CA PRO A 7 -35.13 -22.18 -18.43
C PRO A 7 -35.64 -22.63 -17.05
N LEU A 8 -35.25 -21.91 -16.00
CA LEU A 8 -35.75 -22.06 -14.64
C LEU A 8 -36.50 -20.78 -14.24
N VAL A 9 -37.75 -20.90 -13.78
CA VAL A 9 -38.53 -19.76 -13.29
C VAL A 9 -38.24 -19.57 -11.79
N PRO A 10 -37.60 -18.47 -11.36
CA PRO A 10 -37.27 -18.23 -9.96
C PRO A 10 -38.46 -17.75 -9.14
N ASP A 11 -39.40 -17.02 -9.76
CA ASP A 11 -40.63 -16.54 -9.14
C ASP A 11 -41.84 -17.02 -9.96
N PRO A 12 -42.70 -17.91 -9.43
CA PRO A 12 -43.90 -18.37 -10.13
C PRO A 12 -44.89 -17.26 -10.50
N LEU A 13 -44.84 -16.09 -9.85
CA LEU A 13 -45.65 -14.93 -10.20
C LEU A 13 -45.12 -14.17 -11.43
N GLN A 14 -43.88 -14.44 -11.84
CA GLN A 14 -43.21 -13.83 -12.99
C GLN A 14 -42.63 -14.93 -13.91
N PRO A 15 -43.47 -15.76 -14.56
CA PRO A 15 -43.02 -16.91 -15.36
C PRO A 15 -42.14 -16.56 -16.56
N GLU A 16 -42.16 -15.29 -16.98
CA GLU A 16 -41.37 -14.74 -18.08
C GLU A 16 -39.96 -14.29 -17.64
N VAL A 17 -39.71 -14.22 -16.34
CA VAL A 17 -38.37 -13.97 -15.80
C VAL A 17 -37.72 -15.34 -15.57
N VAL A 18 -36.67 -15.65 -16.32
CA VAL A 18 -36.09 -16.99 -16.34
C VAL A 18 -34.58 -16.96 -16.14
N ILE A 19 -34.06 -17.94 -15.42
CA ILE A 19 -32.63 -18.24 -15.36
C ILE A 19 -32.30 -19.22 -16.48
N ARG A 20 -31.36 -18.83 -17.34
CA ARG A 20 -30.78 -19.66 -18.40
C ARG A 20 -29.27 -19.71 -18.23
N GLY A 21 -28.62 -20.74 -18.75
CA GLY A 21 -27.17 -20.83 -18.62
C GLY A 21 -26.55 -21.94 -19.45
N ARG A 22 -25.25 -22.14 -19.26
CA ARG A 22 -24.48 -23.20 -19.87
C ARG A 22 -23.39 -23.69 -18.91
N CYS A 23 -23.18 -24.99 -18.90
CA CYS A 23 -22.14 -25.67 -18.15
C CYS A 23 -21.18 -26.37 -19.13
N ARG A 24 -19.88 -26.11 -19.00
CA ARG A 24 -18.82 -26.70 -19.82
C ARG A 24 -17.72 -27.28 -18.95
N ALA A 25 -17.25 -28.48 -19.27
CA ALA A 25 -16.10 -29.06 -18.61
C ALA A 25 -14.79 -28.50 -19.20
N THR A 26 -13.83 -28.24 -18.33
CA THR A 26 -12.41 -28.02 -18.67
C THR A 26 -11.58 -29.15 -18.02
N PRO A 27 -10.28 -29.29 -18.34
CA PRO A 27 -9.45 -30.30 -17.68
C PRO A 27 -9.39 -30.19 -16.15
N ASN A 28 -9.57 -28.97 -15.60
CA ASN A 28 -9.33 -28.68 -14.18
C ASN A 28 -10.59 -28.30 -13.39
N CYS A 29 -11.63 -27.79 -14.06
CA CYS A 29 -12.85 -27.31 -13.42
C CYS A 29 -14.06 -27.27 -14.36
N TRP A 30 -15.24 -26.96 -13.82
CA TRP A 30 -16.42 -26.64 -14.60
C TRP A 30 -16.56 -25.13 -14.77
N LEU A 31 -16.80 -24.70 -16.00
CA LEU A 31 -17.19 -23.32 -16.32
C LEU A 31 -18.71 -23.25 -16.41
N ILE A 32 -19.30 -22.41 -15.57
CA ILE A 32 -20.75 -22.21 -15.52
C ILE A 32 -21.04 -20.75 -15.84
N THR A 33 -21.91 -20.52 -16.81
CA THR A 33 -22.43 -19.19 -17.15
C THR A 33 -23.93 -19.18 -16.86
N LEU A 34 -24.40 -18.20 -16.09
CA LEU A 34 -25.80 -18.00 -15.75
C LEU A 34 -26.24 -16.60 -16.19
N PHE A 35 -27.46 -16.52 -16.71
CA PHE A 35 -28.13 -15.30 -17.11
C PHE A 35 -29.51 -15.28 -16.47
N LEU A 36 -29.89 -14.17 -15.85
CA LEU A 36 -31.30 -13.86 -15.61
C LEU A 36 -31.82 -13.11 -16.82
N VAL A 37 -32.78 -13.69 -17.51
CA VAL A 37 -33.39 -13.14 -18.72
C VAL A 37 -34.79 -12.70 -18.38
N ASN A 38 -35.08 -11.42 -18.61
CA ASN A 38 -36.42 -10.88 -18.50
C ASN A 38 -37.10 -10.94 -19.88
N GLU A 39 -38.01 -11.89 -20.06
CA GLU A 39 -38.77 -12.09 -21.30
C GLU A 39 -40.14 -11.41 -21.26
N GLN A 40 -40.40 -10.58 -20.22
CA GLN A 40 -41.64 -9.83 -20.12
C GLN A 40 -41.77 -8.82 -21.25
N MET A 41 -42.95 -8.78 -21.87
CA MET A 41 -43.26 -7.73 -22.85
C MET A 41 -43.58 -6.41 -22.14
N PRO A 42 -43.11 -5.26 -22.65
CA PRO A 42 -43.40 -3.96 -22.08
C PRO A 42 -44.91 -3.69 -22.05
N THR A 43 -45.38 -2.99 -21.00
CA THR A 43 -46.78 -2.54 -20.94
C THR A 43 -46.96 -1.25 -21.74
N ALA A 44 -48.19 -0.98 -22.19
CA ALA A 44 -48.48 0.21 -23.00
C ALA A 44 -48.43 1.53 -22.21
N THR A 45 -48.63 1.47 -20.89
CA THR A 45 -48.78 2.64 -20.01
C THR A 45 -47.53 2.95 -19.19
N ASN A 46 -46.85 1.92 -18.66
CA ASN A 46 -45.69 2.10 -17.79
C ASN A 46 -44.68 0.97 -17.99
N ILE A 47 -43.72 1.20 -18.89
CA ILE A 47 -42.70 0.20 -19.24
C ILE A 47 -41.83 -0.21 -18.04
N ASP A 48 -41.69 0.65 -17.04
CA ASP A 48 -40.85 0.45 -15.87
C ASP A 48 -41.40 -0.65 -14.95
N GLU A 49 -42.70 -0.97 -15.03
CA GLU A 49 -43.32 -2.09 -14.29
C GLU A 49 -42.72 -3.46 -14.66
N ARG A 50 -42.06 -3.53 -15.83
CA ARG A 50 -41.37 -4.73 -16.30
C ARG A 50 -39.87 -4.67 -16.06
N TRP A 51 -39.32 -3.56 -15.55
CA TRP A 51 -37.90 -3.48 -15.27
C TRP A 51 -37.59 -4.15 -13.94
N LEU A 52 -36.53 -4.95 -13.94
CA LEU A 52 -36.04 -5.62 -12.75
C LEU A 52 -34.87 -4.82 -12.19
N PHE A 53 -34.98 -4.40 -10.94
CA PHE A 53 -33.96 -3.62 -10.24
C PHE A 53 -33.36 -4.42 -9.10
N GLN A 54 -32.09 -4.14 -8.77
CA GLN A 54 -31.39 -4.70 -7.61
C GLN A 54 -31.41 -6.23 -7.53
N ILE A 55 -31.42 -6.89 -8.69
CA ILE A 55 -31.38 -8.33 -8.80
C ILE A 55 -30.05 -8.86 -8.27
N GLU A 56 -30.12 -9.93 -7.50
CA GLU A 56 -28.96 -10.73 -7.13
C GLU A 56 -29.10 -12.15 -7.69
N LEU A 57 -28.11 -12.59 -8.48
CA LEU A 57 -27.88 -14.01 -8.77
C LEU A 57 -26.77 -14.51 -7.83
N SER A 58 -27.03 -15.61 -7.14
CA SER A 58 -26.04 -16.27 -6.28
C SER A 58 -25.94 -17.76 -6.60
N ALA A 59 -24.75 -18.31 -6.35
CA ALA A 59 -24.47 -19.73 -6.49
C ALA A 59 -23.67 -20.22 -5.28
N ALA A 60 -24.07 -21.38 -4.75
CA ALA A 60 -23.41 -22.09 -3.66
C ALA A 60 -23.62 -23.59 -3.82
N ALA A 61 -22.73 -24.41 -3.26
CA ALA A 61 -23.00 -25.83 -3.12
C ALA A 61 -24.17 -26.06 -2.16
N ALA A 62 -24.98 -27.10 -2.39
CA ALA A 62 -26.14 -27.40 -1.54
C ALA A 62 -25.75 -27.69 -0.08
N ASP A 63 -24.57 -28.26 0.13
CA ASP A 63 -23.97 -28.54 1.44
C ASP A 63 -23.07 -27.40 1.94
N ARG A 64 -23.02 -26.26 1.24
CA ARG A 64 -22.15 -25.10 1.52
C ARG A 64 -20.65 -25.38 1.47
N SER A 65 -20.24 -26.48 0.85
CA SER A 65 -18.81 -26.76 0.61
C SER A 65 -18.16 -25.71 -0.31
N ALA A 66 -16.85 -25.52 -0.15
CA ALA A 66 -16.07 -24.53 -0.89
C ALA A 66 -15.70 -25.02 -2.30
N VAL A 67 -16.70 -25.08 -3.19
CA VAL A 67 -16.58 -25.67 -4.54
C VAL A 67 -16.05 -24.71 -5.60
N PHE A 68 -16.07 -23.41 -5.36
CA PHE A 68 -15.61 -22.43 -6.33
C PHE A 68 -14.09 -22.36 -6.32
N VAL A 69 -13.50 -22.20 -7.51
CA VAL A 69 -12.05 -22.21 -7.71
C VAL A 69 -11.64 -21.00 -8.52
N GLY A 70 -10.39 -20.55 -8.37
CA GLY A 70 -9.89 -19.41 -9.12
C GLY A 70 -9.97 -19.61 -10.63
N ARG A 71 -10.39 -18.57 -11.35
CA ARG A 71 -10.55 -18.56 -12.81
C ARG A 71 -9.28 -18.94 -13.56
N GLN A 72 -8.11 -18.67 -12.98
CA GLN A 72 -6.81 -19.08 -13.52
C GLN A 72 -6.65 -20.59 -13.74
N LEU A 73 -7.51 -21.42 -13.13
CA LEU A 73 -7.53 -22.88 -13.36
C LEU A 73 -8.34 -23.28 -14.60
N ALA A 74 -9.22 -22.41 -15.11
CA ALA A 74 -10.09 -22.74 -16.24
C ALA A 74 -9.35 -22.91 -17.58
N PRO A 75 -8.34 -22.10 -17.93
CA PRO A 75 -7.48 -22.38 -19.08
C PRO A 75 -6.68 -23.66 -18.86
N ALA A 76 -6.46 -24.43 -19.94
CA ALA A 76 -5.63 -25.64 -19.89
C ALA A 76 -4.13 -25.33 -19.67
N GLN A 77 -3.69 -24.13 -20.03
CA GLN A 77 -2.34 -23.63 -19.81
C GLN A 77 -2.41 -22.31 -19.06
N ARG A 78 -1.60 -22.16 -18.01
CA ARG A 78 -1.39 -20.86 -17.38
C ARG A 78 -0.73 -19.94 -18.40
N VAL A 79 -1.29 -18.75 -18.56
CA VAL A 79 -0.67 -17.70 -19.38
C VAL A 79 0.47 -17.14 -18.54
N SER A 80 1.70 -17.46 -18.93
CA SER A 80 2.88 -16.80 -18.37
C SER A 80 2.90 -15.36 -18.89
N HIS A 81 3.03 -14.40 -17.98
CA HIS A 81 3.31 -13.02 -18.34
C HIS A 81 4.83 -12.85 -18.45
N GLY A 82 5.33 -12.55 -19.65
CA GLY A 82 6.74 -12.18 -19.85
C GLY A 82 7.13 -10.85 -19.18
N ASP A 83 6.16 -10.17 -18.57
CA ASP A 83 6.31 -8.92 -17.85
C ASP A 83 6.63 -9.19 -16.37
N SER A 84 7.77 -8.68 -15.90
CA SER A 84 8.19 -8.80 -14.50
C SER A 84 7.27 -8.08 -13.53
N GLU A 85 6.63 -6.98 -13.94
CA GLU A 85 5.71 -6.23 -13.08
C GLU A 85 4.43 -7.05 -12.83
N LEU A 86 3.86 -7.64 -13.88
CA LEU A 86 2.70 -8.52 -13.74
C LEU A 86 3.00 -9.73 -12.86
N ARG A 87 4.17 -10.36 -13.01
CA ARG A 87 4.60 -11.46 -12.14
C ARG A 87 4.75 -11.03 -10.67
N HIS A 88 5.25 -9.82 -10.42
CA HIS A 88 5.32 -9.26 -9.08
C HIS A 88 3.92 -8.99 -8.48
N LEU A 89 3.00 -8.45 -9.28
CA LEU A 89 1.61 -8.24 -8.88
C LEU A 89 0.90 -9.57 -8.60
N ASP A 90 1.09 -10.58 -9.44
CA ASP A 90 0.54 -11.93 -9.22
C ASP A 90 1.04 -12.51 -7.89
N LEU A 91 2.33 -12.35 -7.56
CA LEU A 91 2.87 -12.76 -6.27
C LEU A 91 2.23 -11.99 -5.09
N LEU A 92 2.11 -10.66 -5.20
CA LEU A 92 1.52 -9.82 -4.14
C LEU A 92 0.04 -10.13 -3.90
N TYR A 93 -0.71 -10.39 -4.97
CA TYR A 93 -2.15 -10.60 -4.95
C TYR A 93 -2.54 -12.08 -5.12
N ARG A 94 -1.62 -13.03 -4.96
CA ARG A 94 -1.88 -14.48 -5.17
C ARG A 94 -3.07 -15.03 -4.38
N GLU A 95 -3.35 -14.47 -3.20
CA GLU A 95 -4.47 -14.86 -2.33
C GLU A 95 -5.75 -14.04 -2.60
N LYS A 96 -5.74 -13.11 -3.57
CA LYS A 96 -6.91 -12.35 -4.04
C LYS A 96 -7.44 -12.98 -5.33
N VAL A 97 -8.26 -14.00 -5.14
CA VAL A 97 -8.68 -14.88 -6.23
C VAL A 97 -9.99 -14.43 -6.88
N GLU A 98 -9.97 -14.31 -8.21
CA GLU A 98 -11.17 -14.10 -9.02
C GLU A 98 -11.89 -15.44 -9.24
N PHE A 99 -13.05 -15.62 -8.62
CA PHE A 99 -13.86 -16.84 -8.72
C PHE A 99 -14.92 -16.79 -9.83
N ALA A 100 -15.41 -15.59 -10.16
CA ALA A 100 -16.46 -15.39 -11.15
C ALA A 100 -16.44 -13.95 -11.69
N VAL A 101 -16.98 -13.77 -12.90
CA VAL A 101 -17.05 -12.49 -13.61
C VAL A 101 -18.50 -12.17 -13.92
N GLY A 102 -18.93 -10.95 -13.58
CA GLY A 102 -20.20 -10.40 -14.00
C GLY A 102 -20.05 -9.58 -15.28
N HIS A 103 -20.99 -9.72 -16.21
CA HIS A 103 -21.04 -8.92 -17.42
C HIS A 103 -21.87 -7.66 -17.17
N GLY A 104 -21.21 -6.52 -16.99
CA GLY A 104 -21.88 -5.25 -16.63
C GLY A 104 -22.34 -5.18 -15.16
N ILE A 105 -21.89 -6.11 -14.31
CA ILE A 105 -22.20 -6.16 -12.87
C ILE A 105 -20.97 -6.67 -12.11
N ALA A 106 -20.76 -6.21 -10.88
CA ALA A 106 -19.69 -6.74 -10.04
C ALA A 106 -20.07 -8.12 -9.47
N VAL A 107 -19.08 -8.82 -8.92
CA VAL A 107 -19.26 -10.09 -8.22
C VAL A 107 -18.61 -10.00 -6.86
N HIS A 108 -19.28 -10.54 -5.85
CA HIS A 108 -18.72 -10.80 -4.54
C HIS A 108 -18.61 -12.31 -4.34
N ALA A 109 -17.47 -12.76 -3.84
CA ALA A 109 -17.25 -14.15 -3.45
C ALA A 109 -17.08 -14.21 -1.93
N ASP A 110 -17.53 -15.30 -1.32
CA ASP A 110 -17.28 -15.63 0.08
C ASP A 110 -16.15 -16.69 0.13
N PRO A 111 -14.87 -16.28 0.30
CA PRO A 111 -13.75 -17.22 0.32
C PRO A 111 -13.87 -18.21 1.48
N ALA A 112 -13.32 -19.41 1.33
CA ALA A 112 -13.22 -20.35 2.43
C ALA A 112 -12.27 -19.81 3.50
N LEU A 113 -12.58 -20.07 4.78
CA LEU A 113 -11.77 -19.59 5.90
C LEU A 113 -10.35 -20.18 5.88
N ASP A 114 -10.22 -21.44 5.45
CA ASP A 114 -8.96 -22.19 5.52
C ASP A 114 -8.19 -22.23 4.18
N ASP A 115 -8.79 -21.75 3.08
CA ASP A 115 -8.19 -21.75 1.75
C ASP A 115 -8.67 -20.54 0.91
N PRO A 116 -7.84 -19.50 0.73
CA PRO A 116 -8.21 -18.31 -0.04
C PRO A 116 -8.39 -18.59 -1.55
N HIS A 117 -7.98 -19.76 -2.04
CA HIS A 117 -8.18 -20.19 -3.42
C HIS A 117 -9.49 -20.95 -3.65
N ARG A 118 -10.33 -21.06 -2.60
CA ARG A 118 -11.67 -21.62 -2.66
C ARG A 118 -12.69 -20.59 -2.19
N ALA A 119 -13.90 -20.69 -2.71
CA ALA A 119 -15.04 -19.94 -2.18
C ALA A 119 -16.25 -20.86 -1.98
N THR A 120 -17.08 -20.51 -1.00
CA THR A 120 -18.31 -21.24 -0.63
C THR A 120 -19.53 -20.71 -1.38
N ALA A 121 -19.48 -19.44 -1.78
CA ALA A 121 -20.51 -18.81 -2.57
C ALA A 121 -19.94 -17.69 -3.45
N VAL A 122 -20.64 -17.41 -4.55
CA VAL A 122 -20.46 -16.22 -5.38
C VAL A 122 -21.82 -15.58 -5.62
N ARG A 123 -21.87 -14.25 -5.68
CA ARG A 123 -23.08 -13.48 -5.96
C ARG A 123 -22.81 -12.23 -6.76
N THR A 124 -23.74 -11.82 -7.59
CA THR A 124 -23.66 -10.52 -8.27
C THR A 124 -23.84 -9.39 -7.28
N ALA A 125 -23.14 -8.27 -7.46
CA ALA A 125 -23.25 -7.09 -6.61
C ALA A 125 -23.49 -5.84 -7.47
N VAL A 126 -24.68 -5.25 -7.34
CA VAL A 126 -25.04 -4.01 -8.06
C VAL A 126 -24.29 -2.80 -7.49
N ILE A 127 -24.14 -2.75 -6.16
CA ILE A 127 -23.34 -1.75 -5.46
C ILE A 127 -22.24 -2.50 -4.70
N PRO A 128 -21.07 -2.76 -5.32
CA PRO A 128 -20.02 -3.53 -4.69
C PRO A 128 -19.48 -2.81 -3.45
N ARG A 129 -19.12 -3.61 -2.44
CA ARG A 129 -18.47 -3.15 -1.22
C ARG A 129 -17.32 -4.09 -0.93
N SER A 130 -16.21 -3.53 -0.47
CA SER A 130 -15.04 -4.27 -0.01
C SER A 130 -14.53 -3.66 1.28
N GLU A 131 -14.01 -4.50 2.15
CA GLU A 131 -13.21 -4.05 3.28
C GLU A 131 -11.78 -3.79 2.80
N VAL A 132 -11.28 -2.59 3.07
CA VAL A 132 -9.89 -2.22 2.80
C VAL A 132 -9.17 -2.16 4.13
N ALA A 133 -8.23 -3.07 4.35
CA ALA A 133 -7.44 -3.10 5.56
C ALA A 133 -6.64 -1.79 5.69
N LYS A 134 -6.64 -1.21 6.89
CA LYS A 134 -5.80 -0.04 7.18
C LYS A 134 -4.34 -0.48 7.21
N VAL A 135 -3.49 0.25 6.49
CA VAL A 135 -2.03 0.04 6.58
C VAL A 135 -1.50 0.90 7.71
N GLU A 136 -0.96 0.27 8.74
CA GLU A 136 -0.24 0.93 9.82
C GLU A 136 1.24 0.60 9.73
N ALA A 137 2.10 1.58 10.04
CA ALA A 137 3.53 1.36 10.07
C ALA A 137 3.88 0.61 11.37
N PRO A 138 4.78 -0.39 11.31
CA PRO A 138 5.07 -1.21 12.48
C PRO A 138 5.73 -0.36 13.58
N GLY A 139 5.20 -0.47 14.79
CA GLY A 139 5.80 0.10 16.00
C GLY A 139 6.76 -0.89 16.67
N PRO A 140 7.48 -0.47 17.72
CA PRO A 140 8.37 -1.35 18.48
C PRO A 140 7.63 -2.51 19.16
N ASP A 141 6.31 -2.40 19.37
CA ASP A 141 5.48 -3.43 19.99
C ASP A 141 4.68 -4.28 18.98
N ASP A 142 4.93 -4.12 17.68
CA ASP A 142 4.18 -4.81 16.63
C ASP A 142 4.44 -6.33 16.65
N THR A 143 3.37 -7.11 16.68
CA THR A 143 3.45 -8.58 16.76
C THR A 143 4.01 -9.23 15.50
N ALA A 144 3.98 -8.53 14.35
CA ALA A 144 4.56 -8.97 13.09
C ALA A 144 6.09 -8.90 13.07
N LEU A 145 6.70 -8.11 13.97
CA LEU A 145 8.14 -8.04 14.16
C LEU A 145 8.63 -9.18 15.07
N ASP A 146 9.80 -9.73 14.78
CA ASP A 146 10.50 -10.64 15.68
C ASP A 146 11.12 -9.90 16.88
N ALA A 147 11.57 -10.64 17.90
CA ALA A 147 12.06 -10.05 19.15
C ALA A 147 13.25 -9.09 18.95
N ILE A 148 14.14 -9.39 17.99
CA ILE A 148 15.32 -8.58 17.70
C ILE A 148 14.90 -7.32 16.96
N GLU A 149 13.98 -7.43 16.01
CA GLU A 149 13.44 -6.25 15.31
C GLU A 149 12.72 -5.30 16.24
N ARG A 150 11.94 -5.80 17.20
CA ARG A 150 11.30 -4.97 18.22
C ARG A 150 12.33 -4.21 19.06
N GLU A 151 13.39 -4.89 19.48
CA GLU A 151 14.49 -4.24 20.20
C GLU A 151 15.17 -3.15 19.36
N LEU A 152 15.49 -3.44 18.10
CA LEU A 152 16.11 -2.48 17.19
C LEU A 152 15.19 -1.28 16.93
N MET A 153 13.91 -1.52 16.63
CA MET A 153 12.91 -0.47 16.42
C MET A 153 12.69 0.38 17.67
N GLY A 154 12.76 -0.21 18.86
CA GLY A 154 12.67 0.52 20.14
C GLY A 154 13.88 1.42 20.42
N ARG A 155 15.00 1.21 19.74
CA ARG A 155 16.21 2.03 19.83
C ARG A 155 16.26 3.17 18.80
N VAL A 156 15.36 3.17 17.82
CA VAL A 156 15.32 4.22 16.78
C VAL A 156 14.73 5.50 17.36
N ALA A 157 15.41 6.63 17.14
CA ALA A 157 14.83 7.94 17.42
C ALA A 157 13.88 8.34 16.28
N PHE A 158 12.57 8.28 16.54
CA PHE A 158 11.55 8.80 15.62
C PHE A 158 11.10 10.22 15.95
N ASP A 159 11.37 10.70 17.17
CA ASP A 159 10.94 12.02 17.63
C ASP A 159 11.66 13.15 16.89
N MET A 160 10.89 13.99 16.19
CA MET A 160 11.42 15.10 15.39
C MET A 160 12.15 16.15 16.25
N GLU A 161 11.68 16.42 17.47
CA GLU A 161 12.35 17.38 18.36
C GLU A 161 13.70 16.84 18.80
N ALA A 162 13.76 15.56 19.20
CA ALA A 162 15.01 14.91 19.59
C ALA A 162 16.02 14.90 18.44
N LEU A 163 15.59 14.47 17.24
CA LEU A 163 16.45 14.45 16.05
C LEU A 163 16.97 15.84 15.67
N SER A 164 16.19 16.90 15.90
CA SER A 164 16.61 18.28 15.59
C SER A 164 17.77 18.80 16.46
N LYS A 165 18.09 18.10 17.54
CA LYS A 165 19.13 18.50 18.52
C LYS A 165 20.39 17.63 18.42
N LEU A 166 20.41 16.63 17.56
CA LEU A 166 21.54 15.73 17.40
C LEU A 166 22.54 16.29 16.39
N ASP A 167 23.83 16.08 16.65
CA ASP A 167 24.85 16.24 15.63
C ASP A 167 24.88 15.03 14.67
N GLY A 168 25.66 15.13 13.61
CA GLY A 168 25.78 14.09 12.58
C GLY A 168 26.03 12.68 13.12
N PRO A 169 27.10 12.47 13.93
CA PRO A 169 27.39 11.18 14.54
C PRO A 169 26.28 10.66 15.45
N ALA A 170 25.68 11.51 16.29
CA ALA A 170 24.60 11.10 17.18
C ALA A 170 23.31 10.76 16.41
N ALA A 171 22.94 11.54 15.39
CA ALA A 171 21.80 11.26 14.52
C ALA A 171 21.98 9.92 13.78
N THR A 172 23.18 9.68 13.25
CA THR A 172 23.55 8.41 12.61
C THR A 172 23.37 7.24 13.56
N ALA A 173 23.89 7.35 14.79
CA ALA A 173 23.76 6.30 15.81
C ALA A 173 22.31 6.04 16.21
N ALA A 174 21.48 7.09 16.27
CA ALA A 174 20.07 7.01 16.63
C ALA A 174 19.18 6.43 15.51
N LEU A 175 19.62 6.49 14.24
CA LEU A 175 18.86 6.00 13.08
C LEU A 175 19.36 4.67 12.53
N ARG A 176 20.62 4.29 12.78
CA ARG A 176 21.20 3.02 12.33
C ARG A 176 20.36 1.78 12.69
N PRO A 177 19.74 1.67 13.88
CA PRO A 177 18.91 0.52 14.20
C PRO A 177 17.71 0.32 13.24
N LEU A 178 17.25 1.36 12.54
CA LEU A 178 16.19 1.26 11.54
C LEU A 178 16.66 0.43 10.33
N ALA A 179 17.88 0.68 9.85
CA ALA A 179 18.45 -0.07 8.74
C ALA A 179 18.76 -1.52 9.14
N ASP A 180 19.23 -1.73 10.38
CA ASP A 180 19.51 -3.06 10.90
C ASP A 180 18.23 -3.89 11.08
N ALA A 181 17.15 -3.26 11.57
CA ALA A 181 15.84 -3.90 11.66
C ALA A 181 15.32 -4.27 10.27
N TYR A 182 15.48 -3.39 9.28
CA TYR A 182 15.04 -3.67 7.92
C TYR A 182 15.83 -4.81 7.26
N ASP A 183 17.15 -4.87 7.46
CA ASP A 183 17.99 -5.97 6.98
C ASP A 183 17.60 -7.32 7.59
N ARG A 184 17.27 -7.31 8.89
CA ARG A 184 16.79 -8.51 9.59
C ARG A 184 15.46 -8.97 9.01
N TRP A 185 14.54 -8.05 8.77
CA TRP A 185 13.26 -8.32 8.11
C TRP A 185 13.45 -8.91 6.72
N LEU A 186 14.36 -8.33 5.92
CA LEU A 186 14.69 -8.82 4.58
C LEU A 186 15.28 -10.22 4.61
N GLY A 187 16.11 -10.56 5.60
CA GLY A 187 16.60 -11.93 5.78
C GLY A 187 15.46 -12.94 5.96
N ARG A 188 14.42 -12.60 6.74
CA ARG A 188 13.25 -13.47 6.86
C ARG A 188 12.42 -13.54 5.57
N GLN A 189 12.37 -12.46 4.78
CA GLN A 189 11.68 -12.52 3.48
C GLN A 189 12.43 -13.40 2.48
N GLU A 190 13.76 -13.34 2.51
CA GLU A 190 14.64 -14.19 1.72
C GLU A 190 14.48 -15.67 2.09
N ASP A 191 14.40 -16.00 3.38
CA ASP A 191 14.11 -17.37 3.84
C ASP A 191 12.76 -17.89 3.32
N ARG A 192 11.76 -17.01 3.17
CA ARG A 192 10.42 -17.37 2.65
C ARG A 192 10.43 -17.69 1.16
N VAL A 193 11.43 -17.24 0.40
CA VAL A 193 11.54 -17.50 -1.04
C VAL A 193 11.52 -19.00 -1.32
N ALA A 194 12.13 -19.82 -0.46
CA ALA A 194 12.17 -21.27 -0.59
C ALA A 194 10.78 -21.94 -0.55
N GLY A 195 9.74 -21.23 -0.08
CA GLY A 195 8.35 -21.69 -0.11
C GLY A 195 7.64 -21.50 -1.45
N PHE A 196 8.25 -20.77 -2.40
CA PHE A 196 7.69 -20.52 -3.72
C PHE A 196 8.36 -21.39 -4.80
N SER A 197 7.74 -21.50 -5.97
CA SER A 197 8.29 -22.25 -7.09
C SER A 197 8.01 -21.57 -8.43
N GLY A 198 8.81 -21.87 -9.45
CA GLY A 198 8.65 -21.30 -10.79
C GLY A 198 8.67 -19.77 -10.78
N GLU A 199 7.74 -19.16 -11.51
CA GLU A 199 7.65 -17.69 -11.66
C GLU A 199 7.44 -16.94 -10.35
N GLU A 200 6.76 -17.54 -9.37
CA GLU A 200 6.56 -16.93 -8.05
C GLU A 200 7.88 -16.79 -7.29
N ALA A 201 8.76 -17.80 -7.38
CA ALA A 201 10.08 -17.75 -6.76
C ALA A 201 10.97 -16.69 -7.42
N GLU A 202 10.94 -16.60 -8.75
CA GLU A 202 11.67 -15.56 -9.50
C GLU A 202 11.19 -14.16 -9.11
N ALA A 203 9.87 -13.94 -9.05
CA ALA A 203 9.29 -12.67 -8.64
C ALA A 203 9.61 -12.32 -7.18
N ALA A 204 9.63 -13.31 -6.29
CA ALA A 204 9.97 -13.13 -4.88
C ALA A 204 11.45 -12.74 -4.70
N LEU A 205 12.36 -13.40 -5.42
CA LEU A 205 13.78 -13.05 -5.43
C LEU A 205 14.00 -11.62 -5.93
N ALA A 206 13.41 -11.27 -7.08
CA ALA A 206 13.52 -9.92 -7.63
C ALA A 206 12.98 -8.84 -6.67
N ALA A 207 11.91 -9.14 -5.94
CA ALA A 207 11.37 -8.24 -4.92
C ALA A 207 12.34 -8.04 -3.74
N VAL A 208 12.95 -9.13 -3.25
CA VAL A 208 13.96 -9.07 -2.17
C VAL A 208 15.20 -8.30 -2.65
N ASP A 209 15.70 -8.55 -3.86
CA ASP A 209 16.86 -7.86 -4.42
C ASP A 209 16.62 -6.35 -4.55
N THR A 210 15.44 -5.97 -5.05
CA THR A 210 15.03 -4.55 -5.13
C THR A 210 15.01 -3.91 -3.75
N ALA A 211 14.44 -4.60 -2.76
CA ALA A 211 14.35 -4.13 -1.39
C ALA A 211 15.72 -4.03 -0.69
N ARG A 212 16.64 -4.96 -0.99
CA ARG A 212 18.06 -4.89 -0.55
C ARG A 212 18.77 -3.67 -1.14
N GLY A 213 18.49 -3.32 -2.40
CA GLY A 213 18.96 -2.07 -3.01
C GLY A 213 18.50 -0.84 -2.22
N ILE A 214 17.22 -0.78 -1.84
CA ILE A 214 16.68 0.29 -0.98
C ILE A 214 17.33 0.29 0.40
N ALA A 215 17.55 -0.87 1.03
CA ALA A 215 18.25 -0.98 2.31
C ALA A 215 19.68 -0.43 2.23
N GLY A 216 20.38 -0.67 1.12
CA GLY A 216 21.68 -0.09 0.82
C GLY A 216 21.62 1.45 0.76
N ARG A 217 20.67 2.00 0.00
CA ARG A 217 20.44 3.46 -0.10
C ARG A 217 20.09 4.08 1.25
N LEU A 218 19.26 3.41 2.06
CA LEU A 218 18.91 3.85 3.41
C LEU A 218 20.15 3.98 4.28
N ARG A 219 21.07 3.01 4.22
CA ARG A 219 22.35 3.09 4.94
C ARG A 219 23.22 4.24 4.46
N VAL A 220 23.36 4.42 3.14
CA VAL A 220 24.14 5.53 2.58
C VAL A 220 23.58 6.88 3.08
N GLY A 221 22.26 7.04 3.08
CA GLY A 221 21.60 8.22 3.63
C GLY A 221 21.83 8.45 5.13
N ILE A 222 21.86 7.38 5.92
CA ILE A 222 22.19 7.45 7.36
C ILE A 222 23.66 7.83 7.57
N GLU A 223 24.59 7.20 6.86
CA GLU A 223 26.03 7.48 6.99
C GLU A 223 26.41 8.89 6.52
N LEU A 224 25.68 9.44 5.53
CA LEU A 224 25.86 10.80 5.05
C LEU A 224 25.82 11.82 6.20
N LEU A 225 24.93 11.60 7.18
CA LEU A 225 24.80 12.49 8.34
C LEU A 225 26.09 12.55 9.18
N ALA A 226 26.87 11.47 9.25
CA ALA A 226 28.16 11.48 9.95
C ALA A 226 29.29 12.08 9.10
N SER A 227 29.25 11.90 7.78
CA SER A 227 30.34 12.30 6.87
C SER A 227 30.22 13.73 6.32
N ASP A 228 29.01 14.28 6.26
CA ASP A 228 28.74 15.62 5.71
C ASP A 228 28.06 16.50 6.77
N PRO A 229 28.82 17.45 7.39
CA PRO A 229 28.27 18.36 8.40
C PRO A 229 27.14 19.25 7.88
N VAL A 230 27.17 19.61 6.59
CA VAL A 230 26.13 20.47 5.97
C VAL A 230 24.85 19.67 5.79
N ALA A 231 24.94 18.41 5.37
CA ALA A 231 23.80 17.50 5.34
C ALA A 231 23.24 17.23 6.74
N ALA A 232 24.10 17.05 7.75
CA ALA A 232 23.68 16.88 9.14
C ALA A 232 22.91 18.10 9.66
N GLU A 233 23.41 19.32 9.41
CA GLU A 233 22.75 20.57 9.80
C GLU A 233 21.42 20.75 9.07
N ALA A 234 21.36 20.48 7.76
CA ALA A 234 20.13 20.52 6.99
C ALA A 234 19.09 19.51 7.49
N PHE A 235 19.53 18.31 7.89
CA PHE A 235 18.66 17.29 8.47
C PHE A 235 18.12 17.70 9.85
N ALA A 236 18.97 18.26 10.73
CA ALA A 236 18.53 18.80 12.01
C ALA A 236 17.51 19.94 11.83
N PHE A 237 17.75 20.84 10.89
CA PHE A 237 16.81 21.91 10.52
C PHE A 237 15.48 21.37 10.00
N ALA A 238 15.50 20.35 9.13
CA ALA A 238 14.29 19.74 8.59
C ALA A 238 13.44 19.12 9.71
N ASN A 239 14.07 18.41 10.65
CA ASN A 239 13.40 17.86 11.82
C ASN A 239 12.82 18.96 12.73
N HIS A 240 13.56 20.04 12.97
CA HIS A 240 13.06 21.19 13.72
C HIS A 240 11.80 21.79 13.06
N THR A 241 11.86 22.01 11.74
CA THR A 241 10.77 22.58 10.96
C THR A 241 9.52 21.70 11.01
N MET A 242 9.69 20.39 10.82
CA MET A 242 8.59 19.44 10.83
C MET A 242 7.98 19.28 12.22
N TRP A 243 8.80 19.30 13.27
CA TRP A 243 8.33 19.36 14.65
C TRP A 243 7.44 20.58 14.90
N GLN A 244 7.93 21.79 14.58
CA GLN A 244 7.18 23.03 14.76
C GLN A 244 5.87 23.04 13.95
N GLN A 245 5.92 22.58 12.70
CA GLN A 245 4.73 22.43 11.86
C GLN A 245 3.69 21.50 12.48
N ARG A 246 4.14 20.38 13.06
CA ARG A 246 3.26 19.41 13.70
C ARG A 246 2.64 19.97 14.99
N VAL A 247 3.42 20.65 15.81
CA VAL A 247 2.93 21.34 17.02
C VAL A 247 1.82 22.31 16.65
N HIS A 248 2.04 23.21 15.67
CA HIS A 248 1.03 24.17 15.24
C HIS A 248 -0.23 23.50 14.66
N THR A 249 -0.09 22.38 13.96
CA THR A 249 -1.24 21.60 13.48
C THR A 249 -2.08 21.07 14.64
N LEU A 250 -1.43 20.49 15.65
CA LEU A 250 -2.11 19.92 16.82
C LEU A 250 -2.77 21.03 17.66
N VAL A 251 -2.11 22.17 17.85
CA VAL A 251 -2.67 23.35 18.51
C VAL A 251 -3.89 23.87 17.75
N GLY A 252 -3.81 23.95 16.42
CA GLY A 252 -4.94 24.37 15.58
C GLY A 252 -6.13 23.42 15.67
N LEU A 253 -5.89 22.11 15.70
CA LEU A 253 -6.94 21.10 15.89
C LEU A 253 -7.58 21.21 17.28
N ALA A 254 -6.77 21.30 18.34
CA ALA A 254 -7.26 21.41 19.71
C ALA A 254 -8.15 22.66 19.89
N ARG A 255 -7.75 23.80 19.34
CA ARG A 255 -8.53 25.05 19.39
C ARG A 255 -9.74 25.05 18.47
N ARG A 256 -9.77 24.22 17.43
CA ARG A 256 -10.96 24.01 16.60
C ARG A 256 -12.01 23.18 17.34
N ASP A 257 -11.54 22.16 18.06
CA ASP A 257 -12.40 21.26 18.83
C ASP A 257 -12.89 21.92 20.14
N ASP A 258 -12.09 22.81 20.74
CA ASP A 258 -12.46 23.70 21.85
C ASP A 258 -12.10 25.18 21.54
N PRO A 259 -13.07 25.98 21.04
CA PRO A 259 -12.84 27.40 20.72
C PRO A 259 -12.53 28.29 21.92
N THR A 260 -12.75 27.83 23.15
CA THR A 260 -12.46 28.61 24.38
C THR A 260 -11.00 28.49 24.81
N LEU A 261 -10.29 27.48 24.28
CA LEU A 261 -8.89 27.25 24.55
C LEU A 261 -8.02 28.35 23.91
N ASN A 262 -7.35 29.14 24.76
CA ASN A 262 -6.41 30.14 24.29
C ASN A 262 -5.11 29.48 23.76
N LEU A 263 -4.28 30.26 23.08
CA LEU A 263 -3.08 29.73 22.43
C LEU A 263 -2.08 29.11 23.42
N VAL A 264 -1.82 29.78 24.55
CA VAL A 264 -0.83 29.35 25.55
C VAL A 264 -1.25 28.02 26.19
N ASP A 265 -2.53 27.91 26.56
CA ASP A 265 -3.06 26.69 27.16
C ASP A 265 -3.10 25.54 26.14
N ALA A 266 -3.38 25.83 24.86
CA ALA A 266 -3.31 24.83 23.79
C ALA A 266 -1.88 24.32 23.57
N GLU A 267 -0.89 25.22 23.54
CA GLU A 267 0.53 24.85 23.42
C GLU A 267 0.98 23.99 24.60
N ALA A 268 0.62 24.39 25.83
CA ALA A 268 0.92 23.61 27.04
C ALA A 268 0.26 22.22 27.02
N LEU A 269 -1.00 22.13 26.55
CA LEU A 269 -1.71 20.87 26.39
C LEU A 269 -0.98 19.94 25.41
N ILE A 270 -0.59 20.44 24.24
CA ILE A 270 0.12 19.64 23.24
C ILE A 270 1.52 19.25 23.72
N ALA A 271 2.24 20.15 24.40
CA ALA A 271 3.54 19.86 24.99
C ALA A 271 3.46 18.77 26.08
N SER A 272 2.34 18.67 26.80
CA SER A 272 2.13 17.62 27.81
C SER A 272 1.94 16.21 27.23
N LYS A 273 1.62 16.11 25.94
CA LYS A 273 1.42 14.84 25.22
C LYS A 273 2.03 14.91 23.80
N PRO A 274 3.38 14.84 23.70
CA PRO A 274 4.08 14.88 22.42
C PRO A 274 3.54 13.90 21.38
N ASN A 275 3.32 14.37 20.16
CA ASN A 275 2.87 13.55 19.03
C ASN A 275 3.43 14.07 17.69
N TRP A 276 4.75 14.12 17.63
CA TRP A 276 5.55 14.58 16.48
C TRP A 276 6.68 13.61 16.15
N SER A 277 6.42 12.31 16.31
CA SER A 277 7.33 11.29 15.82
C SER A 277 7.06 10.98 14.35
N TRP A 278 8.13 10.75 13.60
CA TRP A 278 8.04 10.14 12.29
C TRP A 278 7.44 8.74 12.39
N ARG A 279 6.65 8.36 11.39
CA ARG A 279 6.42 6.95 11.10
C ARG A 279 7.68 6.37 10.45
N PRO A 280 8.02 5.10 10.68
CA PRO A 280 9.23 4.49 10.12
C PRO A 280 9.42 4.69 8.61
N PHE A 281 8.35 4.53 7.81
CA PHE A 281 8.45 4.73 6.36
C PHE A 281 8.72 6.19 5.98
N GLN A 282 8.24 7.17 6.77
CA GLN A 282 8.42 8.58 6.46
C GLN A 282 9.88 8.96 6.60
N ILE A 283 10.50 8.59 7.72
CA ILE A 283 11.91 8.88 7.95
C ILE A 283 12.82 8.05 7.03
N ALA A 284 12.48 6.79 6.75
CA ALA A 284 13.20 5.99 5.76
C ALA A 284 13.17 6.64 4.37
N PHE A 285 11.99 7.12 3.93
CA PHE A 285 11.84 7.83 2.66
C PHE A 285 12.65 9.14 2.61
N VAL A 286 12.73 9.88 3.72
CA VAL A 286 13.61 11.04 3.83
C VAL A 286 15.07 10.63 3.65
N LEU A 287 15.52 9.62 4.41
CA LEU A 287 16.91 9.17 4.45
C LEU A 287 17.42 8.65 3.10
N VAL A 288 16.64 7.83 2.39
CA VAL A 288 17.06 7.27 1.08
C VAL A 288 17.29 8.35 0.01
N ASN A 289 16.67 9.53 0.15
CA ASN A 289 16.78 10.63 -0.80
C ASN A 289 17.85 11.67 -0.40
N LEU A 290 18.40 11.63 0.82
CA LEU A 290 19.36 12.66 1.24
C LEU A 290 20.62 12.74 0.35
N PRO A 291 21.26 11.62 -0.06
CA PRO A 291 22.47 11.68 -0.89
C PRO A 291 22.27 12.43 -2.21
N SER A 292 21.18 12.16 -2.93
CA SER A 292 20.87 12.81 -4.20
C SER A 292 20.41 14.26 -4.03
N LEU A 293 19.80 14.61 -2.90
CA LEU A 293 19.48 16.01 -2.59
C LEU A 293 20.71 16.81 -2.16
N ALA A 294 21.67 16.17 -1.50
CA ALA A 294 22.89 16.81 -1.01
C ALA A 294 23.95 16.99 -2.09
N ASP A 295 24.09 16.04 -3.02
CA ASP A 295 25.11 16.12 -4.08
C ASP A 295 24.46 16.34 -5.46
N PRO A 296 24.61 17.53 -6.08
CA PRO A 296 24.09 17.79 -7.41
C PRO A 296 24.66 16.90 -8.53
N THR A 297 25.81 16.28 -8.28
CA THR A 297 26.47 15.36 -9.22
C THR A 297 26.11 13.89 -9.00
N HIS A 298 25.24 13.61 -8.01
CA HIS A 298 24.85 12.24 -7.66
C HIS A 298 24.24 11.51 -8.85
N ALA A 299 24.63 10.24 -9.05
CA ALA A 299 24.22 9.44 -10.20
C ALA A 299 22.68 9.33 -10.33
N GLU A 300 21.96 9.28 -9.22
CA GLU A 300 20.48 9.22 -9.21
C GLU A 300 19.81 10.48 -9.77
N ARG A 301 20.54 11.57 -10.03
CA ARG A 301 20.02 12.81 -10.63
C ARG A 301 20.27 12.92 -12.12
N GLN A 302 20.95 11.94 -12.72
CA GLN A 302 21.24 11.96 -14.15
C GLN A 302 19.92 11.87 -14.95
N LEU A 303 19.80 12.62 -16.04
CA LEU A 303 18.54 12.73 -16.78
C LEU A 303 18.11 11.42 -17.45
N ASP A 304 19.07 10.58 -17.83
CA ASP A 304 18.86 9.34 -18.60
C ASP A 304 18.81 8.09 -17.71
N THR A 305 19.52 8.11 -16.58
CA THR A 305 19.69 6.96 -15.67
C THR A 305 19.27 7.26 -14.22
N GLY A 306 18.69 8.44 -13.99
CA GLY A 306 18.27 8.89 -12.67
C GLY A 306 17.18 8.04 -12.05
N THR A 307 17.04 8.18 -10.74
CA THR A 307 16.06 7.44 -9.94
C THR A 307 14.94 8.39 -9.51
N ALA A 308 13.69 7.96 -9.70
CA ALA A 308 12.52 8.65 -9.18
C ALA A 308 11.84 7.77 -8.12
N ASP A 309 11.95 8.18 -6.85
CA ASP A 309 11.32 7.45 -5.74
C ASP A 309 9.85 7.85 -5.57
N LEU A 310 8.97 6.84 -5.65
CA LEU A 310 7.53 7.01 -5.46
C LEU A 310 7.09 6.40 -4.13
N LEU A 311 6.48 7.21 -3.26
CA LEU A 311 5.98 6.74 -1.97
C LEU A 311 4.53 6.25 -2.09
N PHE A 312 4.35 4.96 -2.33
CA PHE A 312 3.04 4.33 -2.40
C PHE A 312 2.54 3.88 -1.01
N PHE A 313 1.68 4.69 -0.41
CA PHE A 313 1.05 4.41 0.89
C PHE A 313 -0.43 4.85 0.82
N PRO A 314 -1.40 4.23 1.53
CA PRO A 314 -2.80 4.66 1.44
C PRO A 314 -3.03 6.11 1.88
N THR A 315 -4.15 6.69 1.45
CA THR A 315 -4.59 8.03 1.85
C THR A 315 -4.82 8.09 3.36
N GLY A 316 -4.47 9.22 3.99
CA GLY A 316 -4.50 9.36 5.44
C GLY A 316 -3.36 8.66 6.21
N GLY A 317 -2.47 7.92 5.52
CA GLY A 317 -1.37 7.20 6.17
C GLY A 317 -0.11 8.01 6.46
N GLY A 318 -0.06 9.30 6.10
CA GLY A 318 1.05 10.21 6.43
C GLY A 318 2.09 10.43 5.32
N LYS A 319 1.73 10.29 4.03
CA LYS A 319 2.66 10.58 2.92
C LYS A 319 3.13 12.03 2.89
N THR A 320 2.20 12.95 3.19
CA THR A 320 2.43 14.39 3.09
C THR A 320 3.60 14.84 3.95
N GLU A 321 3.70 14.32 5.17
CA GLU A 321 4.78 14.66 6.10
C GLU A 321 6.15 14.23 5.58
N ALA A 322 6.25 13.09 4.88
CA ALA A 322 7.52 12.65 4.29
C ALA A 322 7.99 13.63 3.20
N TYR A 323 7.10 14.06 2.31
CA TYR A 323 7.41 15.04 1.27
C TYR A 323 7.72 16.44 1.84
N LEU A 324 7.00 16.86 2.89
CA LEU A 324 7.32 18.11 3.59
C LEU A 324 8.68 18.04 4.28
N GLY A 325 9.05 16.90 4.86
CA GLY A 325 10.39 16.67 5.43
C GLY A 325 11.50 16.80 4.39
N LEU A 326 11.32 16.17 3.22
CA LEU A 326 12.25 16.33 2.09
C LEU A 326 12.32 17.77 1.58
N THR A 327 11.19 18.47 1.52
CA THR A 327 11.15 19.87 1.11
C THR A 327 11.93 20.73 2.10
N ALA A 328 11.72 20.55 3.41
CA ALA A 328 12.46 21.27 4.44
C ALA A 328 13.97 21.01 4.38
N PHE A 329 14.38 19.75 4.18
CA PHE A 329 15.78 19.40 3.97
C PHE A 329 16.35 20.06 2.73
N THR A 330 15.64 19.98 1.60
CA THR A 330 16.06 20.55 0.31
C THR A 330 16.28 22.06 0.40
N LEU A 331 15.36 22.78 1.06
CA LEU A 331 15.51 24.21 1.29
C LEU A 331 16.73 24.53 2.15
N ALA A 332 16.95 23.75 3.21
CA ALA A 332 18.07 23.96 4.12
C ALA A 332 19.41 23.66 3.45
N ILE A 333 19.54 22.52 2.78
CA ILE A 333 20.79 22.11 2.14
C ILE A 333 21.20 23.08 1.05
N ARG A 334 20.26 23.53 0.19
CA ARG A 334 20.55 24.52 -0.84
C ARG A 334 20.99 25.86 -0.23
N ARG A 335 20.34 26.29 0.85
CA ARG A 335 20.70 27.54 1.53
C ARG A 335 22.09 27.47 2.18
N LEU A 336 22.43 26.35 2.81
CA LEU A 336 23.73 26.15 3.48
C LEU A 336 24.87 25.96 2.47
N GLN A 337 24.61 25.35 1.31
CA GLN A 337 25.60 25.19 0.24
C GLN A 337 25.90 26.49 -0.53
N GLY A 338 24.94 27.42 -0.56
CA GLY A 338 25.08 28.65 -1.35
C GLY A 338 25.07 28.38 -2.86
N ASP A 339 25.99 28.99 -3.59
CA ASP A 339 26.07 28.84 -5.04
C ASP A 339 26.80 27.55 -5.44
N VAL A 340 26.10 26.63 -6.10
CA VAL A 340 26.68 25.36 -6.59
C VAL A 340 26.55 25.30 -8.10
N ALA A 341 27.66 25.09 -8.80
CA ALA A 341 27.72 25.00 -10.27
C ALA A 341 27.03 26.17 -11.01
N GLY A 342 27.07 27.39 -10.44
CA GLY A 342 26.44 28.58 -11.02
C GLY A 342 24.95 28.73 -10.72
N HIS A 343 24.38 27.86 -9.88
CA HIS A 343 22.99 27.94 -9.44
C HIS A 343 22.88 28.36 -7.98
N SER A 344 22.11 29.41 -7.74
CA SER A 344 22.01 30.00 -6.42
C SER A 344 21.24 29.14 -5.42
N GLY A 345 21.76 29.08 -4.20
CA GLY A 345 21.13 28.47 -3.04
C GLY A 345 20.09 29.34 -2.36
N GLU A 346 19.89 30.58 -2.83
CA GLU A 346 18.86 31.49 -2.32
C GLU A 346 17.45 31.13 -2.81
N ALA A 347 17.37 30.37 -3.91
CA ALA A 347 16.14 29.85 -4.46
C ALA A 347 15.96 28.37 -4.09
N ALA A 348 14.71 27.94 -3.94
CA ALA A 348 14.31 26.54 -3.72
C ALA A 348 14.50 25.63 -4.95
N SER A 349 15.36 26.00 -5.90
CA SER A 349 15.60 25.20 -7.09
C SER A 349 16.49 24.01 -6.75
N VAL A 350 15.94 22.81 -6.93
CA VAL A 350 16.72 21.57 -7.04
C VAL A 350 17.29 21.57 -8.46
N CYS A 351 18.59 21.83 -8.58
CA CYS A 351 19.29 21.88 -9.87
C CYS A 351 19.27 20.52 -10.54
#